data_AF-A0A512U9S7-F1
#
_entry.id   AF-A0A512U9S7-F1
#
_cell.length_a   1.000
_cell.length_b   1.000
_cell.length_c   1.000
_cell.angle_alpha   90.00
_cell.angle_beta   90.00
_cell.angle_gamma   90.00
#
_symmetry.space_group_name_H-M   'P 1'
#
loop_
_entity.id
_entity.type
_entity.pdbx_description
1 polymer ?
#
loop_
_entity_poly.entity_id
_entity_poly.type
_entity_poly.pdbx_seq_one_letter_code
_entity_poly.pdbx_strand_id
1 'polypeptide(L)'
;MARASSEPYQEMPEFYDHPDVPQLISHIRLHLNERLSPYDVISTRNDYVRAAQTFPDIAMEYFCILAKTGLAGHSWLWLSVLTRLAHICTKLAQQRKLHSAASDVHVASAAALYLPVFHQVARNCEIFFDSADLRVFFNNTECGGLSRFLKCVNASLGLCVPDKTHLKHGSIVPSVVSALTRGFSLMCAHESTRVSSEHEFKVTVFPTLVETAKTAFHTGSPQAILPLLFPNDPGSTVPLPDSFLSSIVPDPRITLPLITDYYRYFAFCLVTCVTEGSVIDEGTTNKADIFLKVLINLPHLHLSNYMAEALASGEMGLSTPPRLVPGVEREEMSFFYLLNCLLRIRSLSDYVDPGYLFKRERRFFITSFNKRCGAELDFSASASSSRAGSVASVTRGGDSMNRSYGTTSAHVTLSSILSEGSYKEKVRLVAEFFNLAGESAGAGSIKRLVETFDISSLHHRTNHFRSSSHDVSQIFNRIDPQQYPGKIAYVKALDMVVRLLQLVSLKCLNPSFGKSVHPADLLAKLFKTNYSVRDIISVKDLLDIDVNDQLHIRYRSSASEADLLAKQFHLLETTRSLRNDVQKLI
;
A
#
# COMPACT_ATOMS: atom_id res chain seq x y z
N MET A 1 -29.72 -63.34 -19.13
CA MET A 1 -30.78 -62.37 -18.78
C MET A 1 -30.91 -62.33 -17.26
N ALA A 2 -30.21 -61.40 -16.62
CA ALA A 2 -30.39 -61.07 -15.21
C ALA A 2 -30.28 -59.54 -15.12
N ARG A 3 -31.40 -58.89 -14.82
CA ARG A 3 -31.46 -57.45 -14.57
C ARG A 3 -30.84 -57.20 -13.20
N ALA A 4 -29.62 -56.68 -13.18
CA ALA A 4 -29.08 -56.04 -11.99
C ALA A 4 -29.75 -54.66 -11.88
N SER A 5 -30.60 -54.52 -10.89
CA SER A 5 -31.15 -53.25 -10.42
C SER A 5 -30.00 -52.34 -9.99
N SER A 6 -29.72 -51.32 -10.79
CA SER A 6 -28.94 -50.16 -10.37
C SER A 6 -29.76 -49.40 -9.34
N GLU A 7 -29.50 -49.62 -8.06
CA GLU A 7 -29.89 -48.66 -7.04
C GLU A 7 -29.16 -47.34 -7.33
N PRO A 8 -29.86 -46.19 -7.33
CA PRO A 8 -29.20 -44.91 -7.43
C PRO A 8 -28.37 -44.70 -6.16
N TYR A 9 -27.10 -44.35 -6.35
CA TYR A 9 -26.26 -43.77 -5.31
C TYR A 9 -27.07 -42.72 -4.55
N GLN A 10 -27.34 -42.96 -3.27
CA GLN A 10 -27.83 -41.92 -2.36
C GLN A 10 -26.76 -40.82 -2.31
N GLU A 11 -27.05 -39.69 -2.95
CA GLU A 11 -26.36 -38.42 -2.71
C GLU A 11 -26.43 -38.13 -1.20
N MET A 12 -25.29 -37.83 -0.57
CA MET A 12 -25.26 -37.43 0.83
C MET A 12 -26.08 -36.14 1.02
N PRO A 13 -27.24 -36.16 1.72
CA PRO A 13 -28.13 -34.99 1.82
C PRO A 13 -27.66 -33.96 2.85
N GLU A 14 -26.54 -34.19 3.53
CA GLU A 14 -26.30 -33.60 4.86
C GLU A 14 -25.96 -32.10 4.86
N PHE A 15 -25.68 -31.48 3.71
CA PHE A 15 -25.24 -30.07 3.67
C PHE A 15 -25.81 -29.21 2.55
N TYR A 16 -26.92 -29.61 1.92
CA TYR A 16 -27.62 -28.71 1.00
C TYR A 16 -28.16 -27.50 1.79
N ASP A 17 -28.18 -26.31 1.20
CA ASP A 17 -28.75 -25.10 1.80
C ASP A 17 -30.26 -25.34 2.10
N HIS A 18 -30.53 -25.95 3.27
CA HIS A 18 -31.83 -26.42 3.78
C HIS A 18 -32.70 -25.21 4.17
N PRO A 19 -34.05 -25.32 4.17
CA PRO A 19 -34.92 -24.24 4.66
C PRO A 19 -34.66 -23.84 6.13
N ASP A 20 -33.98 -24.68 6.92
CA ASP A 20 -33.53 -24.39 8.29
C ASP A 20 -32.02 -24.12 8.33
N VAL A 21 -31.64 -22.95 7.81
CA VAL A 21 -30.25 -22.45 7.76
C VAL A 21 -29.59 -22.40 9.16
N PRO A 22 -30.26 -21.98 10.25
CA PRO A 22 -29.69 -22.02 11.60
C PRO A 22 -29.23 -23.41 12.03
N GLN A 23 -30.06 -24.45 11.82
CA GLN A 23 -29.73 -25.81 12.22
C GLN A 23 -28.54 -26.36 11.41
N LEU A 24 -28.53 -26.13 10.11
CA LEU A 24 -27.42 -26.50 9.22
C LEU A 24 -26.09 -25.88 9.68
N ILE A 25 -26.07 -24.56 9.93
CA ILE A 25 -24.87 -23.86 10.43
C ILE A 25 -24.41 -24.44 11.76
N SER A 26 -25.35 -24.79 12.65
CA SER A 26 -25.03 -25.39 13.95
C SER A 26 -24.35 -26.75 13.80
N HIS A 27 -24.87 -27.63 12.92
CA HIS A 27 -24.30 -28.94 12.65
C HIS A 27 -22.91 -28.83 12.03
N ILE A 28 -22.73 -27.97 11.01
CA ILE A 28 -21.42 -27.71 10.39
C ILE A 28 -20.42 -27.25 11.46
N ARG A 29 -20.81 -26.27 12.29
CA ARG A 29 -19.93 -25.73 13.34
C ARG A 29 -19.53 -26.78 14.37
N LEU A 30 -20.48 -27.61 14.80
CA LEU A 30 -20.22 -28.67 15.77
C LEU A 30 -19.21 -29.68 15.21
N HIS A 31 -19.42 -30.13 13.96
CA HIS A 31 -18.51 -31.02 13.27
C HIS A 31 -17.10 -30.43 13.12
N LEU A 32 -17.01 -29.17 12.65
CA LEU A 32 -15.73 -28.48 12.51
C LEU A 32 -15.03 -28.30 13.85
N ASN A 33 -15.76 -28.02 14.93
CA ASN A 33 -15.17 -27.86 16.25
C ASN A 33 -14.64 -29.19 16.80
N GLU A 34 -15.37 -30.29 16.65
CA GLU A 34 -14.89 -31.61 17.08
C GLU A 34 -13.58 -32.00 16.39
N ARG A 35 -13.48 -31.74 15.08
CA ARG A 35 -12.32 -32.16 14.28
C ARG A 35 -11.15 -31.17 14.30
N LEU A 36 -11.42 -29.87 14.44
CA LEU A 36 -10.43 -28.83 14.26
C LEU A 36 -10.07 -28.03 15.52
N SER A 37 -10.82 -28.19 16.63
CA SER A 37 -10.44 -27.58 17.91
C SER A 37 -9.05 -27.96 18.44
N PRO A 38 -8.46 -29.15 18.16
CA PRO A 38 -7.09 -29.45 18.59
C PRO A 38 -6.04 -28.48 18.06
N TYR A 39 -6.33 -27.75 16.98
CA TYR A 39 -5.43 -26.77 16.38
C TYR A 39 -5.61 -25.35 16.95
N ASP A 40 -6.63 -25.12 17.80
CA ASP A 40 -6.90 -23.82 18.41
C ASP A 40 -5.97 -23.46 19.56
N VAL A 41 -5.28 -24.42 20.16
CA VAL A 41 -4.40 -24.18 21.30
C VAL A 41 -3.08 -24.85 21.01
N ILE A 42 -2.11 -24.04 20.59
CA ILE A 42 -0.74 -24.48 20.31
C ILE A 42 0.13 -23.66 21.25
N SER A 43 0.58 -24.30 22.32
CA SER A 43 1.31 -23.63 23.40
C SER A 43 2.78 -24.05 23.43
N THR A 44 3.06 -25.31 23.07
CA THR A 44 4.43 -25.84 23.05
C THR A 44 4.91 -26.10 21.63
N ARG A 45 6.23 -26.12 21.47
CA ARG A 45 6.88 -26.50 20.21
C ARG A 45 6.47 -27.91 19.74
N ASN A 46 6.30 -28.86 20.67
CA ASN A 46 5.90 -30.22 20.32
C ASN A 46 4.46 -30.26 19.81
N ASP A 47 3.57 -29.45 20.38
CA ASP A 47 2.19 -29.29 19.89
C ASP A 47 2.20 -28.71 18.48
N TYR A 48 3.05 -27.71 18.22
CA TYR A 48 3.21 -27.16 16.87
C TYR A 48 3.68 -28.22 15.87
N VAL A 49 4.73 -28.98 16.18
CA VAL A 49 5.26 -30.01 15.27
C VAL A 49 4.20 -31.06 14.96
N ARG A 50 3.49 -31.55 15.99
CA ARG A 50 2.39 -32.50 15.82
C ARG A 50 1.28 -31.90 14.96
N ALA A 51 0.83 -30.70 15.29
CA ALA A 51 -0.23 -30.00 14.56
C ALA A 51 0.14 -29.79 13.08
N ALA A 52 1.36 -29.35 12.80
CA ALA A 52 1.85 -29.14 11.44
C ALA A 52 1.99 -30.44 10.64
N GLN A 53 2.20 -31.58 11.30
CA GLN A 53 2.26 -32.91 10.67
C GLN A 53 0.87 -33.51 10.40
N THR A 54 -0.10 -33.32 11.30
CA THR A 54 -1.43 -33.95 11.19
C THR A 54 -2.47 -33.08 10.49
N PHE A 55 -2.32 -31.75 10.53
CA PHE A 55 -3.25 -30.83 9.88
C PHE A 55 -3.41 -31.06 8.37
N PRO A 56 -2.35 -31.39 7.59
CA PRO A 56 -2.48 -31.64 6.16
C PRO A 56 -3.52 -32.70 5.81
N ASP A 57 -3.51 -33.83 6.50
CA ASP A 57 -4.45 -34.93 6.21
C ASP A 57 -5.89 -34.50 6.45
N ILE A 58 -6.14 -33.83 7.58
CA ILE A 58 -7.48 -33.32 7.92
C ILE A 58 -7.93 -32.24 6.93
N ALA A 59 -7.04 -31.33 6.54
CA ALA A 59 -7.37 -30.31 5.54
C ALA A 59 -7.70 -30.93 4.17
N MET A 60 -6.99 -32.00 3.78
CA MET A 60 -7.25 -32.73 2.54
C MET A 60 -8.64 -33.39 2.55
N GLU A 61 -9.11 -33.93 3.68
CA GLU A 61 -10.48 -34.43 3.81
C GLU A 61 -11.50 -33.34 3.48
N TYR A 62 -11.33 -32.15 4.05
CA TYR A 62 -12.23 -31.02 3.76
C TYR A 62 -12.11 -30.52 2.33
N PHE A 63 -10.91 -30.50 1.73
CA PHE A 63 -10.79 -30.17 0.30
C PHE A 63 -11.52 -31.18 -0.58
N CYS A 64 -11.49 -32.47 -0.24
CA CYS A 64 -12.27 -33.49 -0.95
C CYS A 64 -13.78 -33.26 -0.80
N ILE A 65 -14.24 -32.86 0.39
CA ILE A 65 -15.64 -32.51 0.63
C ILE A 65 -16.04 -31.31 -0.24
N LEU A 66 -15.30 -30.20 -0.19
CA LEU A 66 -15.58 -29.00 -0.97
C LEU A 66 -15.57 -29.27 -2.48
N ALA A 67 -14.64 -30.10 -2.96
CA ALA A 67 -14.55 -30.48 -4.38
C ALA A 67 -15.75 -31.33 -4.83
N LYS A 68 -16.31 -32.17 -3.96
CA LYS A 68 -17.47 -33.03 -4.27
C LYS A 68 -18.80 -32.27 -4.23
N THR A 69 -18.98 -31.37 -3.27
CA THR A 69 -20.24 -30.64 -3.09
C THR A 69 -20.39 -29.48 -4.08
N GLY A 70 -19.28 -28.90 -4.53
CA GLY A 70 -19.30 -27.67 -5.34
C GLY A 70 -19.81 -26.47 -4.52
N LEU A 71 -19.73 -25.27 -5.09
CA LEU A 71 -20.13 -24.05 -4.39
C LEU A 71 -21.65 -23.80 -4.43
N ALA A 72 -22.29 -24.15 -5.54
CA ALA A 72 -23.72 -23.98 -5.73
C ALA A 72 -24.50 -24.84 -4.72
N GLY A 73 -25.42 -24.21 -3.97
CA GLY A 73 -26.25 -24.88 -2.96
C GLY A 73 -25.54 -25.30 -1.67
N HIS A 74 -24.26 -24.95 -1.50
CA HIS A 74 -23.45 -25.32 -0.32
C HIS A 74 -22.63 -24.13 0.22
N SER A 75 -23.16 -22.91 0.06
CA SER A 75 -22.41 -21.68 0.33
C SER A 75 -22.00 -21.56 1.80
N TRP A 76 -22.86 -22.01 2.72
CA TRP A 76 -22.58 -21.99 4.16
C TRP A 76 -21.52 -23.00 4.60
N LEU A 77 -21.45 -24.15 3.94
CA LEU A 77 -20.42 -25.17 4.17
C LEU A 77 -19.05 -24.62 3.75
N TRP A 78 -18.96 -24.09 2.52
CA TRP A 78 -17.75 -23.45 2.02
C TRP A 78 -17.28 -22.32 2.95
N LEU A 79 -18.18 -21.41 3.30
CA LEU A 79 -17.87 -20.29 4.18
C LEU A 79 -17.29 -20.76 5.53
N SER A 80 -17.94 -21.74 6.16
CA SER A 80 -17.57 -22.22 7.50
C SER A 80 -16.25 -22.99 7.48
N VAL A 81 -16.07 -23.89 6.50
CA VAL A 81 -14.84 -24.68 6.32
C VAL A 81 -13.65 -23.75 6.03
N LEU A 82 -13.78 -22.84 5.06
CA LEU A 82 -12.69 -21.93 4.68
C LEU A 82 -12.32 -20.96 5.80
N THR A 83 -13.30 -20.38 6.50
CA THR A 83 -13.03 -19.55 7.68
C THR A 83 -12.16 -20.28 8.68
N ARG A 84 -12.48 -21.56 8.94
CA ARG A 84 -11.82 -22.37 9.94
C ARG A 84 -10.42 -22.80 9.52
N LEU A 85 -10.27 -23.30 8.29
CA LEU A 85 -8.97 -23.70 7.75
C LEU A 85 -8.02 -22.50 7.63
N ALA A 86 -8.53 -21.34 7.21
CA ALA A 86 -7.74 -20.11 7.11
C ALA A 86 -7.24 -19.62 8.48
N HIS A 87 -8.12 -19.67 9.49
CA HIS A 87 -7.75 -19.33 10.86
C HIS A 87 -6.62 -20.24 11.39
N ILE A 88 -6.74 -21.55 11.21
CA ILE A 88 -5.74 -22.52 11.68
C ILE A 88 -4.42 -22.34 10.94
N CYS A 89 -4.46 -22.16 9.61
CA CYS A 89 -3.27 -21.87 8.80
C CYS A 89 -2.54 -20.61 9.28
N THR A 90 -3.28 -19.53 9.55
CA THR A 90 -2.73 -18.27 10.06
C THR A 90 -2.09 -18.48 11.43
N LYS A 91 -2.76 -19.21 12.32
CA LYS A 91 -2.25 -19.52 13.66
C LYS A 91 -0.97 -20.37 13.60
N LEU A 92 -0.94 -21.42 12.77
CA LEU A 92 0.26 -22.24 12.55
C LEU A 92 1.42 -21.41 11.98
N ALA A 93 1.13 -20.48 11.06
CA ALA A 93 2.14 -19.57 10.54
C ALA A 93 2.69 -18.62 11.61
N GLN A 94 1.85 -18.09 12.51
CA GLN A 94 2.28 -17.26 13.63
C GLN A 94 3.13 -18.06 14.63
N GLN A 95 2.69 -19.26 15.01
CA GLN A 95 3.41 -20.13 15.95
C GLN A 95 4.76 -20.58 15.40
N ARG A 96 4.86 -20.80 14.08
CA ARG A 96 6.15 -21.04 13.42
C ARG A 96 7.14 -19.91 13.72
N LYS A 97 6.72 -18.64 13.63
CA LYS A 97 7.62 -17.50 13.90
C LYS A 97 8.08 -17.46 15.35
N LEU A 98 7.20 -17.81 16.28
CA LEU A 98 7.52 -17.85 17.71
C LEU A 98 8.48 -19.00 18.08
N HIS A 99 8.32 -20.15 17.43
CA HIS A 99 9.13 -21.34 17.70
C HIS A 99 10.35 -21.49 16.79
N SER A 100 10.46 -20.71 15.72
CA SER A 100 11.65 -20.65 14.86
C SER A 100 12.75 -19.82 15.52
N ALA A 101 13.30 -20.30 16.63
CA ALA A 101 14.66 -19.90 17.01
C ALA A 101 15.64 -20.48 15.97
N ALA A 102 16.71 -19.74 15.66
CA ALA A 102 17.57 -19.99 14.51
C ALA A 102 17.91 -21.49 14.28
N SER A 103 17.45 -22.03 13.15
CA SER A 103 17.86 -23.32 12.58
C SER A 103 17.27 -24.59 13.21
N ASP A 104 16.05 -24.53 13.77
CA ASP A 104 15.40 -25.76 14.23
C ASP A 104 14.88 -26.65 13.09
N VAL A 105 15.59 -27.75 12.83
CA VAL A 105 15.30 -28.68 11.72
C VAL A 105 13.91 -29.32 11.85
N HIS A 106 13.43 -29.58 13.07
CA HIS A 106 12.11 -30.21 13.27
C HIS A 106 10.97 -29.23 13.00
N VAL A 107 11.10 -27.99 13.45
CA VAL A 107 10.11 -26.92 13.15
C VAL A 107 10.10 -26.60 11.66
N ALA A 108 11.28 -26.57 11.01
CA ALA A 108 11.40 -26.33 9.58
C ALA A 108 10.82 -27.47 8.73
N SER A 109 11.13 -28.73 9.08
CA SER A 109 10.60 -29.92 8.42
C SER A 109 9.07 -30.01 8.55
N ALA A 110 8.54 -29.83 9.76
CA ALA A 110 7.09 -29.78 9.98
C ALA A 110 6.43 -28.62 9.21
N ALA A 111 7.11 -27.47 9.12
CA ALA A 111 6.62 -26.35 8.33
C ALA A 111 6.55 -26.62 6.82
N ALA A 112 7.49 -27.41 6.29
CA ALA A 112 7.49 -27.79 4.89
C ALA A 112 6.29 -28.67 4.52
N LEU A 113 5.80 -29.49 5.46
CA LEU A 113 4.66 -30.39 5.24
C LEU A 113 3.31 -29.64 5.13
N TYR A 114 3.05 -28.63 5.96
CA TYR A 114 1.78 -27.90 5.88
C TYR A 114 1.77 -26.73 4.87
N LEU A 115 2.93 -26.33 4.35
CA LEU A 115 3.02 -25.20 3.42
C LEU A 115 2.18 -25.39 2.13
N PRO A 116 2.15 -26.57 1.48
CA PRO A 116 1.25 -26.82 0.35
C PRO A 116 -0.23 -26.66 0.70
N VAL A 117 -0.63 -27.11 1.90
CA VAL A 117 -2.01 -26.98 2.40
C VAL A 117 -2.37 -25.51 2.56
N PHE A 118 -1.45 -24.71 3.08
CA PHE A 118 -1.62 -23.26 3.20
C PHE A 118 -1.94 -22.61 1.83
N HIS A 119 -1.26 -23.03 0.75
CA HIS A 119 -1.56 -22.55 -0.60
C HIS A 119 -2.92 -23.02 -1.10
N GLN A 120 -3.26 -24.26 -0.79
CA GLN A 120 -4.54 -24.83 -1.20
C GLN A 120 -5.70 -24.14 -0.49
N VAL A 121 -5.59 -23.80 0.80
CA VAL A 121 -6.60 -22.98 1.50
C VAL A 121 -6.74 -21.61 0.83
N ALA A 122 -5.62 -20.91 0.61
CA ALA A 122 -5.59 -19.62 -0.06
C ALA A 122 -6.30 -19.66 -1.43
N ARG A 123 -6.03 -20.68 -2.25
CA ARG A 123 -6.66 -20.87 -3.56
C ARG A 123 -8.16 -21.15 -3.46
N ASN A 124 -8.59 -21.94 -2.49
CA ASN A 124 -10.03 -22.17 -2.31
C ASN A 124 -10.75 -20.92 -1.79
N CYS A 125 -10.10 -20.08 -0.97
CA CYS A 125 -10.62 -18.77 -0.59
C CYS A 125 -10.78 -17.86 -1.81
N GLU A 126 -9.79 -17.81 -2.71
CA GLU A 126 -9.85 -17.07 -3.99
C GLU A 126 -11.08 -17.51 -4.82
N ILE A 127 -11.19 -18.82 -5.09
CA ILE A 127 -12.32 -19.40 -5.85
C ILE A 127 -13.67 -19.03 -5.20
N PHE A 128 -13.74 -19.11 -3.88
CA PHE A 128 -14.94 -18.75 -3.13
C PHE A 128 -15.28 -17.26 -3.30
N PHE A 129 -14.34 -16.35 -3.12
CA PHE A 129 -14.62 -14.91 -3.23
C PHE A 129 -14.93 -14.46 -4.67
N ASP A 130 -14.38 -15.15 -5.67
CA ASP A 130 -14.72 -14.87 -7.07
C ASP A 130 -16.11 -15.37 -7.45
N SER A 131 -16.51 -16.54 -6.93
CA SER A 131 -17.69 -17.27 -7.45
C SER A 131 -18.90 -17.26 -6.52
N ALA A 132 -18.76 -16.93 -5.24
CA ALA A 132 -19.86 -17.02 -4.28
C ALA A 132 -20.99 -16.03 -4.61
N ASP A 133 -22.23 -16.50 -4.48
CA ASP A 133 -23.41 -15.64 -4.50
C ASP A 133 -23.61 -15.00 -3.13
N LEU A 134 -23.19 -13.74 -3.01
CA LEU A 134 -23.21 -13.01 -1.75
C LEU A 134 -24.63 -12.74 -1.24
N ARG A 135 -25.66 -12.84 -2.09
CA ARG A 135 -27.06 -12.69 -1.68
C ARG A 135 -27.45 -13.71 -0.61
N VAL A 136 -26.88 -14.92 -0.66
CA VAL A 136 -27.11 -15.98 0.33
C VAL A 136 -26.69 -15.53 1.74
N PHE A 137 -25.62 -14.75 1.87
CA PHE A 137 -25.13 -14.28 3.16
C PHE A 137 -25.75 -12.95 3.60
N PHE A 138 -26.04 -12.06 2.64
CA PHE A 138 -26.49 -10.70 2.92
C PHE A 138 -28.00 -10.65 3.22
N ASN A 139 -28.79 -11.54 2.63
CA ASN A 139 -30.24 -11.61 2.88
C ASN A 139 -30.60 -12.35 4.17
N ASN A 140 -29.70 -13.19 4.70
CA ASN A 140 -29.93 -13.99 5.91
C ASN A 140 -29.33 -13.32 7.17
N THR A 141 -29.92 -12.18 7.56
CA THR A 141 -29.47 -11.38 8.71
C THR A 141 -29.66 -12.10 10.05
N GLU A 142 -30.73 -12.89 10.22
CA GLU A 142 -31.02 -13.68 11.42
C GLU A 142 -29.91 -14.69 11.73
N CYS A 143 -29.30 -15.24 10.68
CA CYS A 143 -28.17 -16.15 10.77
C CYS A 143 -26.82 -15.42 10.84
N GLY A 144 -26.79 -14.09 10.95
CA GLY A 144 -25.56 -13.28 10.99
C GLY A 144 -24.63 -13.54 9.80
N GLY A 145 -25.20 -13.68 8.59
CA GLY A 145 -24.44 -14.06 7.39
C GLY A 145 -23.33 -13.08 7.03
N LEU A 146 -23.60 -11.76 7.06
CA LEU A 146 -22.59 -10.72 6.86
C LEU A 146 -21.41 -10.87 7.82
N SER A 147 -21.67 -11.03 9.13
CA SER A 147 -20.61 -11.18 10.14
C SER A 147 -19.74 -12.41 9.87
N ARG A 148 -20.34 -13.53 9.46
CA ARG A 148 -19.59 -14.75 9.10
C ARG A 148 -18.78 -14.57 7.83
N PHE A 149 -19.36 -13.93 6.81
CA PHE A 149 -18.64 -13.57 5.59
C PHE A 149 -17.40 -12.71 5.88
N LEU A 150 -17.56 -11.64 6.66
CA LEU A 150 -16.44 -10.78 7.04
C LEU A 150 -15.40 -11.49 7.91
N LYS A 151 -15.81 -12.43 8.77
CA LYS A 151 -14.86 -13.30 9.50
C LYS A 151 -14.05 -14.18 8.55
N CYS A 152 -14.68 -14.73 7.51
CA CYS A 152 -13.97 -15.48 6.47
C CYS A 152 -12.98 -14.60 5.70
N VAL A 153 -13.38 -13.38 5.34
CA VAL A 153 -12.51 -12.39 4.70
C VAL A 153 -11.28 -12.13 5.57
N ASN A 154 -11.47 -11.73 6.84
CA ASN A 154 -10.36 -11.42 7.74
C ASN A 154 -9.46 -12.63 7.98
N ALA A 155 -10.02 -13.84 8.13
CA ALA A 155 -9.22 -15.06 8.25
C ALA A 155 -8.40 -15.35 6.98
N SER A 156 -8.97 -15.07 5.80
CA SER A 156 -8.30 -15.26 4.51
C SER A 156 -7.21 -14.22 4.24
N LEU A 157 -7.42 -12.96 4.65
CA LEU A 157 -6.39 -11.93 4.61
C LEU A 157 -5.20 -12.30 5.51
N GLY A 158 -5.45 -12.97 6.64
CA GLY A 158 -4.41 -13.56 7.49
C GLY A 158 -3.50 -14.58 6.80
N LEU A 159 -3.95 -15.18 5.69
CA LEU A 159 -3.13 -16.07 4.85
C LEU A 159 -2.10 -15.31 4.00
N CYS A 160 -2.31 -14.01 3.79
CA CYS A 160 -1.42 -13.16 3.00
C CYS A 160 -0.20 -12.77 3.86
N VAL A 161 0.63 -13.75 4.25
CA VAL A 161 1.80 -13.52 5.11
C VAL A 161 3.02 -13.16 4.25
N PRO A 162 3.65 -11.99 4.48
CA PRO A 162 4.73 -11.46 3.63
C PRO A 162 6.04 -12.27 3.59
N ASP A 163 6.36 -13.07 4.62
CA ASP A 163 7.61 -13.87 4.68
C ASP A 163 7.68 -15.02 3.65
N LYS A 164 6.74 -15.08 2.71
CA LYS A 164 6.61 -16.14 1.71
C LYS A 164 6.40 -15.55 0.31
N THR A 165 7.29 -14.64 -0.07
CA THR A 165 7.37 -13.93 -1.37
C THR A 165 7.41 -14.82 -2.62
N HIS A 166 7.52 -16.15 -2.50
CA HIS A 166 7.38 -17.08 -3.63
C HIS A 166 5.92 -17.40 -3.99
N LEU A 167 4.97 -16.89 -3.23
CA LEU A 167 3.56 -17.23 -3.38
C LEU A 167 2.87 -16.13 -4.14
N LYS A 168 2.24 -16.49 -5.26
CA LYS A 168 1.29 -15.68 -6.00
C LYS A 168 0.01 -15.42 -5.16
N HIS A 169 0.15 -14.99 -3.91
CA HIS A 169 -0.95 -14.61 -3.02
C HIS A 169 -1.61 -13.30 -3.44
N GLY A 170 -1.03 -12.59 -4.40
CA GLY A 170 -1.58 -11.37 -4.97
C GLY A 170 -2.93 -11.53 -5.66
N SER A 171 -3.50 -12.74 -5.77
CA SER A 171 -4.87 -12.97 -6.26
C SER A 171 -5.94 -12.89 -5.16
N ILE A 172 -5.62 -13.26 -3.91
CA ILE A 172 -6.62 -13.29 -2.81
C ILE A 172 -7.16 -11.90 -2.52
N VAL A 173 -6.26 -10.90 -2.44
CA VAL A 173 -6.66 -9.52 -2.13
C VAL A 173 -7.59 -8.95 -3.21
N PRO A 174 -7.27 -9.04 -4.53
CA PRO A 174 -8.21 -8.71 -5.59
C PRO A 174 -9.56 -9.44 -5.50
N SER A 175 -9.57 -10.76 -5.25
CA SER A 175 -10.83 -11.53 -5.14
C SER A 175 -11.67 -11.07 -3.94
N VAL A 176 -11.04 -10.81 -2.80
CA VAL A 176 -11.70 -10.23 -1.62
C VAL A 176 -12.28 -8.85 -1.95
N VAL A 177 -11.51 -7.98 -2.60
CA VAL A 177 -11.99 -6.64 -2.97
C VAL A 177 -13.17 -6.75 -3.95
N SER A 178 -13.08 -7.62 -4.95
CA SER A 178 -14.18 -7.91 -5.88
C SER A 178 -15.44 -8.34 -5.13
N ALA A 179 -15.32 -9.26 -4.17
CA ALA A 179 -16.44 -9.70 -3.35
C ALA A 179 -17.01 -8.56 -2.48
N LEU A 180 -16.16 -7.73 -1.86
CA LEU A 180 -16.61 -6.58 -1.10
C LEU A 180 -17.36 -5.57 -1.98
N THR A 181 -16.83 -5.25 -3.16
CA THR A 181 -17.49 -4.37 -4.16
C THR A 181 -18.86 -4.93 -4.56
N ARG A 182 -18.96 -6.23 -4.89
CA ARG A 182 -20.25 -6.88 -5.17
C ARG A 182 -21.21 -6.78 -3.98
N GLY A 183 -20.71 -6.92 -2.75
CA GLY A 183 -21.48 -6.73 -1.53
C GLY A 183 -22.03 -5.31 -1.37
N PHE A 184 -21.22 -4.28 -1.66
CA PHE A 184 -21.67 -2.89 -1.68
C PHE A 184 -22.75 -2.64 -2.73
N SER A 185 -22.57 -3.15 -3.96
CA SER A 185 -23.57 -3.03 -5.02
C SER A 185 -24.91 -3.69 -4.65
N LEU A 186 -24.87 -4.88 -4.02
CA LEU A 186 -26.08 -5.55 -3.53
C LEU A 186 -26.81 -4.72 -2.47
N MET A 187 -26.08 -4.12 -1.53
CA MET A 187 -26.68 -3.27 -0.50
C MET A 187 -27.30 -2.00 -1.09
N CYS A 188 -26.66 -1.37 -2.07
CA CYS A 188 -27.20 -0.19 -2.75
C CYS A 188 -28.44 -0.52 -3.60
N ALA A 189 -28.51 -1.71 -4.19
CA ALA A 189 -29.64 -2.14 -5.03
C ALA A 189 -30.92 -2.43 -4.22
N HIS A 190 -30.81 -2.72 -2.92
CA HIS A 190 -31.95 -2.91 -2.03
C HIS A 190 -32.50 -1.56 -1.52
N GLU A 191 -33.03 -0.74 -2.44
CA GLU A 191 -33.53 0.63 -2.19
C GLU A 191 -34.73 0.72 -1.20
N SER A 192 -35.35 -0.40 -0.82
CA SER A 192 -36.63 -0.40 -0.10
C SER A 192 -36.58 -0.58 1.43
N THR A 193 -35.40 -0.67 2.07
CA THR A 193 -35.32 -0.90 3.53
C THR A 193 -34.27 -0.05 4.26
N ARG A 194 -34.75 1.10 4.78
CA ARG A 194 -34.24 1.94 5.89
C ARG A 194 -32.74 2.29 5.88
N VAL A 195 -32.44 3.59 5.84
CA VAL A 195 -31.11 4.23 6.10
C VAL A 195 -30.31 3.59 7.25
N SER A 196 -31.00 3.09 8.29
CA SER A 196 -30.38 2.39 9.42
C SER A 196 -29.66 1.09 9.02
N SER A 197 -30.13 0.36 8.00
CA SER A 197 -29.52 -0.88 7.52
C SER A 197 -28.22 -0.62 6.77
N GLU A 198 -28.17 0.46 5.97
CA GLU A 198 -26.99 0.89 5.24
C GLU A 198 -25.89 1.38 6.19
N HIS A 199 -26.25 2.19 7.19
CA HIS A 199 -25.31 2.64 8.21
C HIS A 199 -24.71 1.44 8.98
N GLU A 200 -25.55 0.51 9.43
CA GLU A 200 -25.10 -0.68 10.15
C GLU A 200 -24.16 -1.54 9.31
N PHE A 201 -24.48 -1.71 8.02
CA PHE A 201 -23.61 -2.39 7.07
C PHE A 201 -22.24 -1.72 6.97
N LYS A 202 -22.21 -0.40 6.72
CA LYS A 202 -20.95 0.36 6.58
C LYS A 202 -20.10 0.27 7.84
N VAL A 203 -20.69 0.43 9.03
CA VAL A 203 -19.97 0.31 10.31
C VAL A 203 -19.42 -1.11 10.51
N THR A 204 -20.19 -2.13 10.16
CA THR A 204 -19.77 -3.54 10.31
C THR A 204 -18.65 -3.92 9.35
N VAL A 205 -18.68 -3.41 8.11
CA VAL A 205 -17.70 -3.73 7.07
C VAL A 205 -16.41 -2.92 7.21
N PHE A 206 -16.47 -1.71 7.78
CA PHE A 206 -15.33 -0.79 7.85
C PHE A 206 -14.03 -1.38 8.42
N PRO A 207 -14.03 -2.15 9.54
CA PRO A 207 -12.81 -2.80 10.02
C PRO A 207 -12.16 -3.72 8.98
N THR A 208 -12.98 -4.46 8.23
CA THR A 208 -12.51 -5.40 7.20
C THR A 208 -11.95 -4.66 5.98
N LEU A 209 -12.51 -3.50 5.63
CA LEU A 209 -11.95 -2.64 4.56
C LEU A 209 -10.57 -2.12 4.91
N VAL A 210 -10.37 -1.67 6.16
CA VAL A 210 -9.07 -1.20 6.63
C VAL A 210 -8.05 -2.33 6.59
N GLU A 211 -8.40 -3.53 7.07
CA GLU A 211 -7.51 -4.68 7.03
C GLU A 211 -7.21 -5.12 5.60
N THR A 212 -8.17 -5.02 4.68
CA THR A 212 -7.97 -5.29 3.25
C THR A 212 -6.94 -4.34 2.64
N ALA A 213 -7.07 -3.03 2.88
CA ALA A 213 -6.12 -2.04 2.38
C ALA A 213 -4.71 -2.20 3.00
N LYS A 214 -4.65 -2.50 4.30
CA LYS A 214 -3.40 -2.80 4.99
C LYS A 214 -2.72 -4.04 4.42
N THR A 215 -3.49 -5.10 4.17
CA THR A 215 -2.99 -6.34 3.55
C THR A 215 -2.52 -6.08 2.12
N ALA A 216 -3.28 -5.33 1.32
CA ALA A 216 -2.91 -4.94 -0.05
C ALA A 216 -1.56 -4.21 -0.08
N PHE A 217 -1.34 -3.27 0.84
CA PHE A 217 -0.08 -2.55 0.96
C PHE A 217 1.09 -3.49 1.31
N HIS A 218 0.95 -4.30 2.37
CA HIS A 218 2.04 -5.16 2.84
C HIS A 218 2.35 -6.35 1.95
N THR A 219 1.42 -6.74 1.07
CA THR A 219 1.62 -7.83 0.10
C THR A 219 2.07 -7.34 -1.27
N GLY A 220 2.24 -6.03 -1.47
CA GLY A 220 2.62 -5.45 -2.76
C GLY A 220 1.55 -5.62 -3.82
N SER A 221 0.27 -5.55 -3.44
CA SER A 221 -0.88 -5.54 -4.36
C SER A 221 -1.75 -4.29 -4.18
N PRO A 222 -1.17 -3.06 -4.14
CA PRO A 222 -1.91 -1.83 -3.87
C PRO A 222 -3.02 -1.54 -4.88
N GLN A 223 -2.86 -1.97 -6.13
CA GLN A 223 -3.84 -1.81 -7.21
C GLN A 223 -5.16 -2.54 -6.93
N ALA A 224 -5.15 -3.56 -6.06
CA ALA A 224 -6.33 -4.34 -5.73
C ALA A 224 -7.43 -3.50 -5.09
N ILE A 225 -7.09 -2.40 -4.40
CA ILE A 225 -8.08 -1.55 -3.72
C ILE A 225 -8.76 -0.52 -4.64
N LEU A 226 -8.24 -0.31 -5.86
CA LEU A 226 -8.75 0.71 -6.78
C LEU A 226 -10.26 0.57 -7.06
N PRO A 227 -10.83 -0.63 -7.30
CA PRO A 227 -12.27 -0.79 -7.55
C PRO A 227 -13.18 -0.30 -6.42
N LEU A 228 -12.67 -0.15 -5.18
CA LEU A 228 -13.44 0.39 -4.06
C LEU A 228 -13.61 1.92 -4.14
N LEU A 229 -12.67 2.60 -4.80
CA LEU A 229 -12.59 4.06 -4.89
C LEU A 229 -12.92 4.59 -6.29
N PHE A 230 -12.56 3.83 -7.32
CA PHE A 230 -12.71 4.13 -8.73
C PHE A 230 -13.32 2.89 -9.40
N PRO A 231 -14.66 2.77 -9.43
CA PRO A 231 -15.29 1.61 -10.01
C PRO A 231 -15.04 1.58 -11.52
N ASN A 232 -14.90 0.37 -12.07
CA ASN A 232 -14.55 0.16 -13.47
C ASN A 232 -15.65 0.62 -14.44
N ASP A 233 -16.92 0.56 -14.00
CA ASP A 233 -18.07 0.91 -14.82
C ASP A 233 -18.56 2.34 -14.51
N PRO A 234 -18.62 3.26 -15.50
CA PRO A 234 -18.96 4.67 -15.31
C PRO A 234 -20.36 4.96 -14.70
N GLY A 235 -21.24 3.96 -14.66
CA GLY A 235 -22.59 4.07 -14.09
C GLY A 235 -22.80 3.28 -12.79
N SER A 236 -21.75 2.61 -12.29
CA SER A 236 -21.84 1.83 -11.05
C SER A 236 -21.66 2.70 -9.81
N THR A 237 -22.30 2.31 -8.70
CA THR A 237 -22.17 3.01 -7.43
C THR A 237 -20.75 2.85 -6.89
N VAL A 238 -20.09 3.96 -6.56
CA VAL A 238 -18.78 3.96 -5.91
C VAL A 238 -18.94 3.36 -4.50
N PRO A 239 -18.26 2.25 -4.15
CA PRO A 239 -18.40 1.65 -2.82
C PRO A 239 -17.99 2.60 -1.69
N LEU A 240 -16.90 3.34 -1.89
CA LEU A 240 -16.34 4.29 -0.92
C LEU A 240 -16.34 5.73 -1.48
N PRO A 241 -17.50 6.41 -1.48
CA PRO A 241 -17.57 7.82 -1.86
C PRO A 241 -16.84 8.71 -0.84
N ASP A 242 -16.56 9.97 -1.18
CA ASP A 242 -15.90 10.92 -0.26
C ASP A 242 -16.68 11.12 1.05
N SER A 243 -18.01 10.98 1.01
CA SER A 243 -18.91 11.07 2.17
C SER A 243 -18.95 9.82 3.06
N PHE A 244 -18.24 8.74 2.68
CA PHE A 244 -18.31 7.45 3.38
C PHE A 244 -17.96 7.58 4.87
N LEU A 245 -16.80 8.17 5.19
CA LEU A 245 -16.36 8.28 6.59
C LEU A 245 -17.25 9.19 7.42
N SER A 246 -17.69 10.33 6.87
CA SER A 246 -18.58 11.24 7.59
C SER A 246 -19.88 10.57 8.03
N SER A 247 -20.32 9.51 7.32
CA SER A 247 -21.52 8.76 7.68
C SER A 247 -21.33 7.78 8.84
N ILE A 248 -20.09 7.36 9.16
CA ILE A 248 -19.83 6.31 10.15
C ILE A 248 -18.99 6.76 11.36
N VAL A 249 -18.22 7.84 11.24
CA VAL A 249 -17.36 8.36 12.32
C VAL A 249 -18.12 8.65 13.64
N PRO A 250 -19.39 9.09 13.64
CA PRO A 250 -20.13 9.29 14.88
C PRO A 250 -20.44 8.00 15.67
N ASP A 251 -20.32 6.82 15.05
CA ASP A 251 -20.64 5.54 15.71
C ASP A 251 -19.52 5.14 16.70
N PRO A 252 -19.86 4.78 17.96
CA PRO A 252 -18.86 4.48 18.99
C PRO A 252 -18.02 3.23 18.72
N ARG A 253 -18.43 2.36 17.79
CA ARG A 253 -17.64 1.20 17.35
C ARG A 253 -16.45 1.61 16.48
N ILE A 254 -16.49 2.80 15.90
CA ILE A 254 -15.42 3.33 15.07
C ILE A 254 -14.38 4.01 15.94
N THR A 255 -13.18 3.42 15.98
CA THR A 255 -12.09 3.90 16.83
C THR A 255 -11.11 4.79 16.06
N LEU A 256 -10.42 5.68 16.78
CA LEU A 256 -9.41 6.56 16.19
C LEU A 256 -8.24 5.81 15.50
N PRO A 257 -7.72 4.68 16.05
CA PRO A 257 -6.78 3.83 15.32
C PRO A 257 -7.31 3.37 13.96
N LEU A 258 -8.58 2.97 13.91
CA LEU A 258 -9.19 2.46 12.68
C LEU A 258 -9.34 3.56 11.61
N ILE A 259 -9.71 4.77 12.03
CA ILE A 259 -9.74 5.95 11.15
C ILE A 259 -8.34 6.30 10.66
N THR A 260 -7.34 6.23 11.55
CA THR A 260 -5.94 6.51 11.21
C THR A 260 -5.42 5.51 10.17
N ASP A 261 -5.64 4.22 10.41
CA ASP A 261 -5.22 3.15 9.50
C ASP A 261 -5.98 3.20 8.16
N TYR A 262 -7.26 3.56 8.15
CA TYR A 262 -8.01 3.81 6.92
C TYR A 262 -7.32 4.85 6.04
N TYR A 263 -7.10 6.06 6.56
CA TYR A 263 -6.49 7.12 5.77
C TYR A 263 -5.06 6.77 5.35
N ARG A 264 -4.30 6.13 6.24
CA ARG A 264 -2.92 5.71 6.00
C ARG A 264 -2.82 4.69 4.87
N TYR A 265 -3.43 3.51 5.01
CA TYR A 265 -3.18 2.41 4.08
C TYR A 265 -3.85 2.63 2.72
N PHE A 266 -5.02 3.29 2.66
CA PHE A 266 -5.58 3.71 1.38
C PHE A 266 -4.69 4.73 0.68
N ALA A 267 -4.20 5.76 1.38
CA ALA A 267 -3.25 6.71 0.78
C ALA A 267 -1.97 6.03 0.28
N PHE A 268 -1.40 5.15 1.10
CA PHE A 268 -0.16 4.46 0.76
C PHE A 268 -0.34 3.58 -0.47
N CYS A 269 -1.45 2.84 -0.56
CA CYS A 269 -1.79 2.08 -1.76
C CYS A 269 -1.93 2.99 -2.99
N LEU A 270 -2.68 4.09 -2.89
CA LEU A 270 -2.89 5.02 -4.00
C LEU A 270 -1.58 5.62 -4.53
N VAL A 271 -0.70 6.09 -3.63
CA VAL A 271 0.62 6.60 -4.03
C VAL A 271 1.46 5.50 -4.68
N THR A 272 1.45 4.29 -4.14
CA THR A 272 2.20 3.16 -4.70
C THR A 272 1.68 2.79 -6.09
N CYS A 273 0.36 2.76 -6.31
CA CYS A 273 -0.25 2.50 -7.63
C CYS A 273 0.25 3.48 -8.69
N VAL A 274 0.32 4.77 -8.35
CA VAL A 274 0.81 5.81 -9.26
C VAL A 274 2.27 5.53 -9.67
N THR A 275 3.10 5.10 -8.73
CA THR A 275 4.53 4.85 -8.96
C THR A 275 4.82 3.54 -9.71
N GLU A 276 3.88 2.60 -9.70
CA GLU A 276 3.98 1.36 -10.48
C GLU A 276 3.47 1.53 -11.92
N GLY A 277 2.61 2.51 -12.16
CA GLY A 277 2.10 2.86 -13.49
C GLY A 277 3.15 3.56 -14.38
N SER A 278 2.86 3.64 -15.67
CA SER A 278 3.70 4.36 -16.65
C SER A 278 3.41 5.86 -16.73
N VAL A 279 2.21 6.27 -16.27
CA VAL A 279 1.70 7.65 -16.32
C VAL A 279 1.21 8.03 -14.93
N ILE A 280 1.45 9.27 -14.51
CA ILE A 280 0.92 9.81 -13.26
C ILE A 280 -0.58 10.03 -13.41
N ASP A 281 -1.38 9.13 -12.82
CA ASP A 281 -2.83 9.30 -12.77
C ASP A 281 -3.22 10.42 -11.79
N GLU A 282 -3.91 11.41 -12.33
CA GLU A 282 -4.30 12.60 -11.58
C GLU A 282 -5.44 12.30 -10.59
N GLY A 283 -6.38 11.43 -10.96
CA GLY A 283 -7.49 11.05 -10.08
C GLY A 283 -6.98 10.38 -8.81
N THR A 284 -6.10 9.39 -8.99
CA THR A 284 -5.44 8.65 -7.90
C THR A 284 -4.59 9.56 -7.02
N THR A 285 -3.72 10.40 -7.60
CA THR A 285 -2.87 11.31 -6.82
C THR A 285 -3.67 12.38 -6.05
N ASN A 286 -4.75 12.92 -6.62
CA ASN A 286 -5.64 13.86 -5.94
C ASN A 286 -6.38 13.19 -4.78
N LYS A 287 -6.90 11.98 -4.96
CA LYS A 287 -7.53 11.21 -3.89
C LYS A 287 -6.53 10.90 -2.77
N ALA A 288 -5.30 10.49 -3.12
CA ALA A 288 -4.23 10.27 -2.14
C ALA A 288 -3.90 11.54 -1.34
N ASP A 289 -3.88 12.71 -1.99
CA ASP A 289 -3.62 13.99 -1.31
C ASP A 289 -4.67 14.33 -0.26
N ILE A 290 -5.95 14.08 -0.56
CA ILE A 290 -7.05 14.26 0.41
C ILE A 290 -6.80 13.38 1.63
N PHE A 291 -6.54 12.09 1.41
CA PHE A 291 -6.33 11.13 2.49
C PHE A 291 -5.11 11.51 3.35
N LEU A 292 -3.99 11.85 2.71
CA LEU A 292 -2.75 12.24 3.40
C LEU A 292 -2.90 13.55 4.17
N LYS A 293 -3.59 14.55 3.60
CA LYS A 293 -3.86 15.82 4.29
C LYS A 293 -4.77 15.64 5.49
N VAL A 294 -5.79 14.81 5.41
CA VAL A 294 -6.62 14.49 6.58
C VAL A 294 -5.76 13.81 7.64
N LEU A 295 -4.99 12.79 7.26
CA LEU A 295 -4.13 12.02 8.16
C LEU A 295 -3.14 12.91 8.93
N ILE A 296 -2.32 13.71 8.23
CA ILE A 296 -1.28 14.53 8.89
C ILE A 296 -1.83 15.67 9.76
N ASN A 297 -3.10 16.06 9.56
CA ASN A 297 -3.76 17.10 10.34
C ASN A 297 -4.62 16.52 11.49
N LEU A 298 -4.63 15.19 11.70
CA LEU A 298 -5.27 14.63 12.88
C LEU A 298 -4.55 15.14 14.16
N PRO A 299 -5.27 15.55 15.22
CA PRO A 299 -4.67 16.16 16.40
C PRO A 299 -3.57 15.34 17.08
N HIS A 300 -3.70 14.01 17.10
CA HIS A 300 -2.69 13.11 17.67
C HIS A 300 -1.45 12.92 16.77
N LEU A 301 -1.55 13.27 15.49
CA LEU A 301 -0.46 13.21 14.49
C LEU A 301 0.20 14.58 14.24
N HIS A 302 -0.24 15.63 14.94
CA HIS A 302 0.36 16.95 14.83
C HIS A 302 1.85 16.93 15.16
N LEU A 303 2.65 17.63 14.35
CA LEU A 303 4.11 17.64 14.47
C LEU A 303 4.63 18.17 15.81
N SER A 304 3.87 19.02 16.51
CA SER A 304 4.19 19.45 17.88
C SER A 304 4.43 18.28 18.82
N ASN A 305 3.73 17.16 18.59
CA ASN A 305 3.85 15.98 19.41
C ASN A 305 5.14 15.21 19.13
N TYR A 306 5.82 15.42 17.99
CA TYR A 306 6.97 14.63 17.52
C TYR A 306 8.26 15.44 17.35
N MET A 307 8.19 16.76 17.12
CA MET A 307 9.36 17.61 16.89
C MET A 307 10.26 17.73 18.12
N ALA A 308 9.71 17.65 19.34
CA ALA A 308 10.50 17.67 20.57
C ALA A 308 11.53 16.52 20.62
N GLU A 309 11.15 15.33 20.14
CA GLU A 309 12.05 14.18 20.03
C GLU A 309 13.01 14.31 18.85
N ALA A 310 12.58 14.89 17.73
CA ALA A 310 13.46 15.10 16.57
C ALA A 310 14.61 16.08 16.89
N LEU A 311 14.36 17.07 17.75
CA LEU A 311 15.30 18.14 18.09
C LEU A 311 16.11 17.91 19.38
N ALA A 312 15.67 17.03 20.29
CA ALA A 312 16.39 16.74 21.52
C ALA A 312 17.66 15.90 21.26
N SER A 313 18.82 16.53 21.30
CA SER A 313 20.14 15.89 21.33
C SER A 313 20.56 15.67 22.79
N GLY A 314 20.56 14.42 23.24
CA GLY A 314 21.08 14.04 24.56
C GLY A 314 20.11 14.28 25.73
N GLU A 315 19.95 13.22 26.53
CA GLU A 315 19.52 13.24 27.94
C GLU A 315 18.28 14.06 28.35
N MET A 316 17.12 13.39 28.42
CA MET A 316 16.37 13.20 29.67
C MET A 316 15.05 12.48 29.37
N GLY A 317 14.79 11.41 30.12
CA GLY A 317 13.55 10.64 30.09
C GLY A 317 12.36 11.42 30.65
N LEU A 318 11.89 12.43 29.93
CA LEU A 318 10.54 12.91 30.11
C LEU A 318 9.62 11.83 29.53
N SER A 319 8.78 11.26 30.38
CA SER A 319 7.71 10.34 29.99
C SER A 319 6.77 11.05 29.02
N THR A 320 7.10 11.02 27.73
CA THR A 320 6.22 11.42 26.66
C THR A 320 4.96 10.57 26.78
N PRO A 321 3.76 11.16 26.79
CA PRO A 321 2.52 10.39 26.87
C PRO A 321 2.53 9.33 25.75
N PRO A 322 1.99 8.12 26.01
CA PRO A 322 1.98 7.05 25.02
C PRO A 322 1.31 7.57 23.75
N ARG A 323 2.09 7.70 22.68
CA ARG A 323 1.58 8.15 21.39
C ARG A 323 0.80 7.02 20.75
N LEU A 324 -0.33 7.35 20.14
CA LEU A 324 -1.12 6.37 19.38
C LEU A 324 -0.33 5.79 18.20
N VAL A 325 0.58 6.59 17.62
CA VAL A 325 1.39 6.23 16.47
C VAL A 325 2.88 6.42 16.81
N PRO A 326 3.73 5.41 16.62
CA PRO A 326 5.18 5.52 16.79
C PRO A 326 5.82 6.55 15.86
N GLY A 327 6.96 7.14 16.27
CA GLY A 327 7.67 8.14 15.46
C GLY A 327 8.07 7.64 14.07
N VAL A 328 8.48 6.38 13.95
CA VAL A 328 8.83 5.74 12.66
C VAL A 328 7.63 5.68 11.70
N GLU A 329 6.45 5.35 12.22
CA GLU A 329 5.23 5.32 11.42
C GLU A 329 4.78 6.73 11.01
N ARG A 330 4.95 7.72 11.90
CA ARG A 330 4.67 9.12 11.58
C ARG A 330 5.62 9.68 10.52
N GLU A 331 6.87 9.26 10.54
CA GLU A 331 7.87 9.58 9.52
C GLU A 331 7.51 8.97 8.16
N GLU A 332 7.05 7.71 8.14
CA GLU A 332 6.53 7.05 6.93
C GLU A 332 5.33 7.81 6.34
N MET A 333 4.42 8.31 7.18
CA MET A 333 3.31 9.17 6.72
C MET A 333 3.80 10.45 6.04
N SER A 334 4.81 11.13 6.61
CA SER A 334 5.42 12.30 5.97
C SER A 334 6.06 11.95 4.64
N PHE A 335 6.75 10.81 4.57
CA PHE A 335 7.38 10.33 3.33
C PHE A 335 6.37 10.17 2.19
N PHE A 336 5.25 9.48 2.43
CA PHE A 336 4.19 9.33 1.42
C PHE A 336 3.53 10.66 1.06
N TYR A 337 3.30 11.55 2.04
CA TYR A 337 2.78 12.90 1.79
C TYR A 337 3.68 13.71 0.87
N LEU A 338 4.98 13.80 1.20
CA LEU A 338 5.95 14.57 0.42
C LEU A 338 6.10 14.01 -0.99
N LEU A 339 6.18 12.69 -1.13
CA LEU A 339 6.26 12.04 -2.44
C LEU A 339 5.02 12.34 -3.30
N ASN A 340 3.82 12.24 -2.72
CA ASN A 340 2.58 12.56 -3.44
C ASN A 340 2.52 14.04 -3.86
N CYS A 341 2.96 14.97 -3.00
CA CYS A 341 3.06 16.38 -3.39
C CYS A 341 3.96 16.59 -4.61
N LEU A 342 5.09 15.88 -4.70
CA LEU A 342 5.99 15.97 -5.84
C LEU A 342 5.39 15.36 -7.12
N LEU A 343 4.71 14.21 -7.03
CA LEU A 343 4.02 13.59 -8.18
C LEU A 343 2.87 14.48 -8.72
N ARG A 344 2.31 15.34 -7.86
CA ARG A 344 1.19 16.21 -8.22
C ARG A 344 1.58 17.51 -8.92
N ILE A 345 2.85 17.88 -8.96
CA ILE A 345 3.33 19.14 -9.57
C ILE A 345 2.76 19.31 -10.99
N ARG A 346 2.30 20.52 -11.31
CA ARG A 346 1.79 20.89 -12.66
C ARG A 346 2.40 22.15 -13.22
N SER A 347 3.00 22.96 -12.35
CA SER A 347 3.65 24.23 -12.65
C SER A 347 4.94 24.36 -11.85
N LEU A 348 5.88 25.17 -12.34
CA LEU A 348 7.15 25.40 -11.63
C LEU A 348 6.92 26.11 -10.29
N SER A 349 5.89 26.95 -10.19
CA SER A 349 5.50 27.61 -8.93
C SER A 349 5.17 26.60 -7.83
N ASP A 350 4.50 25.49 -8.16
CA ASP A 350 4.16 24.44 -7.18
C ASP A 350 5.40 23.82 -6.53
N TYR A 351 6.54 23.83 -7.24
CA TYR A 351 7.80 23.29 -6.77
C TYR A 351 8.69 24.33 -6.08
N VAL A 352 8.79 25.53 -6.64
CA VAL A 352 9.70 26.59 -6.16
C VAL A 352 9.19 27.23 -4.86
N ASP A 353 7.87 27.41 -4.75
CA ASP A 353 7.21 27.93 -3.57
C ASP A 353 6.10 26.99 -3.09
N PRO A 354 6.46 25.81 -2.55
CA PRO A 354 5.47 24.84 -2.12
C PRO A 354 4.72 25.35 -0.90
N GLY A 355 3.48 24.88 -0.73
CA GLY A 355 2.62 25.29 0.39
C GLY A 355 3.25 25.03 1.78
N TYR A 356 2.77 25.77 2.78
CA TYR A 356 3.29 25.72 4.15
C TYR A 356 3.36 24.30 4.74
N LEU A 357 2.33 23.48 4.51
CA LEU A 357 2.29 22.09 4.99
C LEU A 357 3.44 21.25 4.43
N PHE A 358 3.77 21.38 3.14
CA PHE A 358 4.90 20.68 2.53
C PHE A 358 6.21 21.08 3.19
N LYS A 359 6.47 22.38 3.34
CA LYS A 359 7.70 22.90 3.97
C LYS A 359 7.84 22.39 5.42
N ARG A 360 6.74 22.37 6.17
CA ARG A 360 6.68 21.92 7.56
C ARG A 360 6.95 20.41 7.69
N GLU A 361 6.27 19.59 6.89
CA GLU A 361 6.45 18.13 6.88
C GLU A 361 7.84 17.73 6.37
N ARG A 362 8.36 18.41 5.34
CA ARG A 362 9.71 18.18 4.81
C ARG A 362 10.75 18.41 5.89
N ARG A 363 10.69 19.54 6.59
CA ARG A 363 11.60 19.84 7.70
C ARG A 363 11.56 18.75 8.77
N PHE A 364 10.37 18.34 9.19
CA PHE A 364 10.22 17.26 10.17
C PHE A 364 10.83 15.95 9.68
N PHE A 365 10.46 15.51 8.47
CA PHE A 365 10.93 14.25 7.90
C PHE A 365 12.45 14.20 7.81
N ILE A 366 13.09 15.23 7.25
CA ILE A 366 14.55 15.28 7.10
C ILE A 366 15.24 15.25 8.46
N THR A 367 14.79 16.04 9.44
CA THR A 367 15.40 16.08 10.77
C THR A 367 15.26 14.74 11.48
N SER A 368 14.05 14.17 11.51
CA SER A 368 13.76 12.88 12.13
C SER A 368 14.56 11.74 11.48
N PHE A 369 14.53 11.68 10.16
CA PHE A 369 15.13 10.60 9.38
C PHE A 369 16.66 10.62 9.46
N ASN A 370 17.30 11.79 9.37
CA ASN A 370 18.74 11.91 9.52
C ASN A 370 19.20 11.53 10.93
N LYS A 371 18.46 11.94 11.97
CA LYS A 371 18.76 11.55 13.36
C LYS A 371 18.70 10.03 13.52
N ARG A 372 17.69 9.38 12.96
CA ARG A 372 17.55 7.92 12.97
C ARG A 372 18.69 7.23 12.21
N CYS A 373 19.03 7.72 11.03
CA CYS A 373 20.17 7.21 10.25
C CYS A 373 21.50 7.35 11.00
N GLY A 374 21.72 8.46 11.71
CA GLY A 374 22.89 8.67 12.56
C GLY A 374 22.95 7.66 13.71
N ALA A 375 21.86 7.49 14.45
CA ALA A 375 21.79 6.53 15.56
C ALA A 375 22.01 5.07 15.11
N GLU A 376 21.48 4.68 13.93
CA GLU A 376 21.73 3.36 13.33
C GLU A 376 23.23 3.15 13.00
N LEU A 377 23.93 4.22 12.57
CA LEU A 377 25.35 4.19 12.26
C LEU A 377 26.21 4.10 13.53
N ASP A 378 25.89 4.89 14.56
CA ASP A 378 26.60 4.86 15.85
C ASP A 378 26.50 3.48 16.51
N PHE A 379 25.32 2.84 16.45
CA PHE A 379 25.12 1.47 16.92
C PHE A 379 25.96 0.45 16.11
N SER A 380 25.98 0.60 14.78
CA SER A 380 26.74 -0.28 13.89
C SER A 380 28.25 -0.14 14.06
N ALA A 381 28.74 1.08 14.30
CA ALA A 381 30.14 1.37 14.59
C ALA A 381 30.55 0.87 15.98
N SER A 382 29.68 1.02 16.99
CA SER A 382 29.95 0.57 18.37
C SER A 382 29.97 -0.95 18.51
N ALA A 383 29.29 -1.68 17.61
CA ALA A 383 29.29 -3.14 17.60
C ALA A 383 30.54 -3.78 16.97
N SER A 384 31.51 -2.98 16.49
CA SER A 384 32.67 -3.46 15.70
C SER A 384 33.96 -3.73 16.49
N SER A 385 33.92 -3.77 17.83
CA SER A 385 35.05 -4.18 18.66
C SER A 385 34.93 -5.63 19.13
N SER A 386 34.97 -6.59 18.20
CA SER A 386 35.66 -7.90 18.33
C SER A 386 35.37 -8.80 17.12
N ARG A 387 36.44 -9.14 16.39
CA ARG A 387 36.56 -10.02 15.20
C ARG A 387 36.39 -9.34 13.83
N ALA A 388 37.49 -8.68 13.45
CA ALA A 388 38.21 -8.73 12.17
C ALA A 388 37.45 -8.95 10.84
N GLY A 389 37.75 -8.07 9.88
CA GLY A 389 37.84 -8.43 8.46
C GLY A 389 36.85 -7.73 7.55
N SER A 390 37.31 -6.67 6.90
CA SER A 390 36.63 -5.86 5.89
C SER A 390 35.94 -6.66 4.79
N VAL A 391 34.63 -6.87 4.92
CA VAL A 391 33.67 -6.96 3.81
C VAL A 391 32.38 -6.29 4.28
N ALA A 392 32.15 -5.05 3.81
CA ALA A 392 30.94 -4.30 4.05
C ALA A 392 29.79 -4.87 3.18
N SER A 393 29.27 -6.03 3.57
CA SER A 393 27.97 -6.57 3.14
C SER A 393 27.53 -7.67 4.12
N VAL A 394 27.35 -7.30 5.39
CA VAL A 394 26.60 -8.13 6.32
C VAL A 394 25.23 -7.50 6.47
N THR A 395 24.29 -7.90 5.62
CA THR A 395 22.88 -7.95 6.02
C THR A 395 22.83 -8.88 7.22
N ARG A 396 22.79 -8.32 8.44
CA ARG A 396 22.62 -9.10 9.67
C ARG A 396 21.26 -9.79 9.61
N GLY A 397 21.24 -11.03 9.12
CA GLY A 397 20.16 -11.98 9.33
C GLY A 397 20.15 -12.60 10.74
N GLY A 398 20.78 -11.97 11.73
CA GLY A 398 21.07 -12.57 13.04
C GLY A 398 20.61 -11.81 14.29
N ASP A 399 20.26 -10.52 14.21
CA ASP A 399 19.91 -9.71 15.41
C ASP A 399 18.41 -9.39 15.51
N SER A 400 17.58 -10.30 15.03
CA SER A 400 16.11 -10.24 15.16
C SER A 400 15.61 -10.64 16.56
N MET A 401 16.48 -11.01 17.50
CA MET A 401 16.06 -11.61 18.77
C MET A 401 15.51 -10.64 19.83
N ASN A 402 15.65 -9.32 19.65
CA ASN A 402 15.05 -8.32 20.56
C ASN A 402 14.05 -7.36 19.89
N ARG A 403 13.67 -7.60 18.63
CA ARG A 403 12.47 -6.98 18.04
C ARG A 403 11.29 -7.93 18.27
N SER A 404 10.77 -7.88 19.48
CA SER A 404 9.47 -8.41 19.85
C SER A 404 8.43 -8.06 18.79
N TYR A 405 7.79 -9.08 18.23
CA TYR A 405 6.49 -9.05 17.54
C TYR A 405 6.30 -7.98 16.45
N GLY A 406 6.40 -8.38 15.17
CA GLY A 406 5.56 -7.75 14.12
C GLY A 406 6.23 -7.09 12.91
N THR A 407 7.51 -7.31 12.59
CA THR A 407 8.06 -6.80 11.31
C THR A 407 7.85 -7.82 10.19
N THR A 408 6.73 -7.65 9.49
CA THR A 408 6.41 -8.18 8.16
C THR A 408 7.50 -7.78 7.14
N SER A 409 7.78 -8.61 6.13
CA SER A 409 8.81 -8.32 5.11
C SER A 409 8.57 -6.96 4.45
N ALA A 410 9.34 -5.95 4.84
CA ALA A 410 9.15 -4.60 4.31
C ALA A 410 9.61 -4.52 2.83
N HIS A 411 10.33 -5.52 2.32
CA HIS A 411 10.89 -5.59 0.95
C HIS A 411 9.97 -5.16 -0.19
N VAL A 412 8.65 -5.35 -0.08
CA VAL A 412 7.69 -5.11 -1.17
C VAL A 412 7.11 -3.69 -1.15
N THR A 413 7.15 -3.00 -0.01
CA THR A 413 6.54 -1.68 0.11
C THR A 413 7.47 -0.59 -0.41
N LEU A 414 6.89 0.49 -0.92
CA LEU A 414 7.67 1.67 -1.35
C LEU A 414 8.49 2.26 -0.18
N SER A 415 8.01 2.13 1.05
CA SER A 415 8.71 2.55 2.28
C SER A 415 9.85 1.63 2.72
N SER A 416 10.07 0.49 2.06
CA SER A 416 11.21 -0.42 2.31
C SER A 416 12.56 0.27 2.31
N ILE A 417 12.71 1.33 1.49
CA ILE A 417 13.93 2.14 1.44
C ILE A 417 14.26 2.81 2.79
N LEU A 418 13.23 3.14 3.59
CA LEU A 418 13.37 3.80 4.90
C LEU A 418 13.84 2.85 6.00
N SER A 419 13.50 1.56 5.91
CA SER A 419 13.77 0.55 6.93
C SER A 419 14.96 -0.33 6.53
N GLU A 420 14.96 -0.86 5.32
CA GLU A 420 15.90 -1.85 4.80
C GLU A 420 16.97 -1.26 3.87
N GLY A 421 16.86 0.03 3.56
CA GLY A 421 17.88 0.75 2.80
C GLY A 421 19.25 0.65 3.50
N SER A 422 20.32 0.46 2.73
CA SER A 422 21.67 0.68 3.26
C SER A 422 21.82 2.14 3.71
N TYR A 423 22.78 2.44 4.61
CA TYR A 423 23.01 3.83 5.04
C TYR A 423 23.22 4.78 3.83
N LYS A 424 23.97 4.32 2.82
CA LYS A 424 24.17 5.08 1.58
C LYS A 424 22.86 5.28 0.80
N GLU A 425 22.03 4.24 0.65
CA GLU A 425 20.71 4.36 0.04
C GLU A 425 19.83 5.38 0.79
N LYS A 426 19.75 5.28 2.11
CA LYS A 426 18.95 6.19 2.95
C LYS A 426 19.42 7.63 2.80
N VAL A 427 20.71 7.91 2.95
CA VAL A 427 21.24 9.28 2.89
C VAL A 427 21.16 9.85 1.47
N ARG A 428 21.60 9.09 0.45
CA ARG A 428 21.73 9.60 -0.93
C ARG A 428 20.42 9.55 -1.72
N LEU A 429 19.60 8.52 -1.56
CA LEU A 429 18.35 8.40 -2.31
C LEU A 429 17.18 9.09 -1.63
N VAL A 430 17.16 9.12 -0.29
CA VAL A 430 16.01 9.66 0.45
C VAL A 430 16.32 11.04 1.03
N ALA A 431 17.29 11.15 1.93
CA ALA A 431 17.54 12.41 2.65
C ALA A 431 18.00 13.52 1.70
N GLU A 432 18.97 13.25 0.82
CA GLU A 432 19.46 14.20 -0.18
C GLU A 432 18.36 14.61 -1.17
N PHE A 433 17.51 13.68 -1.62
CA PHE A 433 16.40 13.97 -2.53
C PHE A 433 15.41 14.96 -1.91
N PHE A 434 14.90 14.67 -0.70
CA PHE A 434 13.95 15.56 -0.03
C PHE A 434 14.60 16.86 0.48
N ASN A 435 15.90 16.86 0.76
CA ASN A 435 16.64 18.09 1.06
C ASN A 435 16.60 19.05 -0.14
N LEU A 436 16.91 18.55 -1.34
CA LEU A 436 16.93 19.32 -2.59
C LEU A 436 15.52 19.68 -3.09
N ALA A 437 14.49 18.93 -2.69
CA ALA A 437 13.11 19.17 -3.09
C ALA A 437 12.53 20.44 -2.44
N GLY A 438 12.20 21.46 -3.26
CA GLY A 438 11.50 22.67 -2.83
C GLY A 438 12.32 23.60 -1.92
N GLU A 439 13.64 23.65 -2.07
CA GLU A 439 14.51 24.62 -1.41
C GLU A 439 14.60 25.94 -2.22
N SER A 440 14.01 27.02 -1.70
CA SER A 440 13.92 28.30 -2.40
C SER A 440 15.19 29.18 -2.28
N ALA A 441 16.15 28.82 -1.41
CA ALA A 441 17.32 29.64 -1.10
C ALA A 441 18.64 28.91 -1.42
N GLY A 442 19.15 29.07 -2.65
CA GLY A 442 20.51 28.66 -3.05
C GLY A 442 20.59 27.94 -4.39
N ALA A 443 21.78 27.38 -4.69
CA ALA A 443 22.09 26.53 -5.85
C ALA A 443 21.30 25.18 -5.89
N GLY A 444 20.25 25.04 -5.09
CA GLY A 444 19.22 23.99 -5.17
C GLY A 444 18.23 24.27 -6.29
N SER A 445 18.75 24.36 -7.52
CA SER A 445 17.91 24.53 -8.71
C SER A 445 17.21 23.22 -9.04
N ILE A 446 16.02 23.30 -9.66
CA ILE A 446 15.38 22.16 -10.33
C ILE A 446 16.41 21.39 -11.17
N LYS A 447 17.31 22.12 -11.83
CA LYS A 447 18.45 21.58 -12.54
C LYS A 447 19.35 20.69 -11.67
N ARG A 448 19.76 21.11 -10.47
CA ARG A 448 20.59 20.29 -9.57
C ARG A 448 19.88 18.99 -9.17
N LEU A 449 18.60 19.05 -8.81
CA LEU A 449 17.85 17.83 -8.46
C LEU A 449 17.76 16.90 -9.66
N VAL A 450 17.36 17.43 -10.83
CA VAL A 450 17.25 16.65 -12.07
C VAL A 450 18.60 16.04 -12.44
N GLU A 451 19.69 16.80 -12.47
CA GLU A 451 21.03 16.30 -12.81
C GLU A 451 21.55 15.25 -11.80
N THR A 452 21.23 15.40 -10.50
CA THR A 452 21.69 14.45 -9.46
C THR A 452 20.96 13.10 -9.55
N PHE A 453 19.66 13.14 -9.84
CA PHE A 453 18.78 11.97 -9.86
C PHE A 453 18.40 11.50 -11.27
N ASP A 454 19.08 11.99 -12.30
CA ASP A 454 18.90 11.52 -13.68
C ASP A 454 19.37 10.06 -13.79
N ILE A 455 18.44 9.16 -14.13
CA ILE A 455 18.70 7.74 -14.37
C ILE A 455 18.46 7.33 -15.83
N SER A 456 18.44 8.30 -16.76
CA SER A 456 18.24 8.06 -18.20
C SER A 456 19.28 7.12 -18.80
N SER A 457 20.51 7.14 -18.27
CA SER A 457 21.58 6.22 -18.67
C SER A 457 21.27 4.73 -18.43
N LEU A 458 20.28 4.44 -17.57
CA LEU A 458 19.85 3.07 -17.25
C LEU A 458 18.74 2.57 -18.18
N HIS A 459 18.02 3.49 -18.85
CA HIS A 459 16.91 3.15 -19.74
C HIS A 459 17.39 2.77 -21.15
N HIS A 460 18.54 3.32 -21.57
CA HIS A 460 19.16 2.98 -22.84
C HIS A 460 20.34 2.04 -22.59
N ARG A 461 20.28 0.82 -23.15
CA ARG A 461 21.42 -0.11 -23.26
C ARG A 461 22.48 0.44 -24.24
N THR A 462 22.87 1.69 -24.10
CA THR A 462 23.89 2.33 -24.94
C THR A 462 25.24 2.19 -24.24
N ASN A 463 26.15 1.47 -24.90
CA ASN A 463 27.50 1.09 -24.44
C ASN A 463 28.50 2.25 -24.27
N HIS A 464 28.03 3.46 -23.96
CA HIS A 464 28.87 4.64 -23.79
C HIS A 464 28.64 5.28 -22.43
N PHE A 465 29.18 4.62 -21.40
CA PHE A 465 29.41 5.20 -20.09
C PHE A 465 30.40 6.37 -20.22
N ARG A 466 29.92 7.58 -20.49
CA ARG A 466 30.72 8.79 -20.24
C ARG A 466 30.80 8.98 -18.73
N SER A 467 32.00 8.73 -18.22
CA SER A 467 32.39 8.75 -16.81
C SER A 467 32.37 10.16 -16.20
N SER A 468 31.19 10.74 -16.02
CA SER A 468 31.04 11.90 -15.15
C SER A 468 29.79 11.78 -14.28
N SER A 469 30.03 11.50 -12.99
CA SER A 469 29.23 11.86 -11.80
C SER A 469 27.89 11.20 -11.47
N HIS A 470 27.79 9.86 -11.28
CA HIS A 470 26.54 9.29 -10.74
C HIS A 470 26.73 8.22 -9.66
N ASP A 471 27.02 8.66 -8.43
CA ASP A 471 26.91 7.82 -7.22
C ASP A 471 25.49 7.21 -7.11
N VAL A 472 24.46 7.96 -7.49
CA VAL A 472 23.04 7.54 -7.44
C VAL A 472 22.76 6.37 -8.39
N SER A 473 23.19 6.43 -9.66
CA SER A 473 22.99 5.33 -10.61
C SER A 473 23.76 4.05 -10.21
N GLN A 474 24.93 4.20 -9.59
CA GLN A 474 25.67 3.05 -9.05
C GLN A 474 24.95 2.42 -7.86
N ILE A 475 24.34 3.23 -6.98
CA ILE A 475 23.53 2.73 -5.87
C ILE A 475 22.32 1.96 -6.41
N PHE A 476 21.63 2.49 -7.43
CA PHE A 476 20.50 1.80 -8.07
C PHE A 476 20.88 0.42 -8.63
N ASN A 477 21.98 0.33 -9.40
CA ASN A 477 22.43 -0.92 -10.02
C ASN A 477 22.77 -2.02 -9.00
N ARG A 478 22.93 -1.68 -7.72
CA ARG A 478 23.21 -2.64 -6.64
C ARG A 478 21.94 -3.14 -5.93
N ILE A 479 20.80 -2.51 -6.18
CA ILE A 479 19.53 -2.95 -5.60
C ILE A 479 19.06 -4.16 -6.42
N ASP A 480 18.99 -5.33 -5.78
CA ASP A 480 18.42 -6.53 -6.39
C ASP A 480 16.89 -6.37 -6.53
N PRO A 481 16.33 -6.33 -7.75
CA PRO A 481 14.90 -6.18 -7.96
C PRO A 481 14.06 -7.36 -7.47
N GLN A 482 14.63 -8.56 -7.42
CA GLN A 482 13.92 -9.75 -6.96
C GLN A 482 13.86 -9.80 -5.44
N GLN A 483 14.92 -9.34 -4.77
CA GLN A 483 14.99 -9.33 -3.32
C GLN A 483 14.30 -8.12 -2.70
N TYR A 484 14.39 -6.93 -3.32
CA TYR A 484 13.87 -5.67 -2.78
C TYR A 484 13.00 -4.90 -3.79
N PRO A 485 11.86 -5.48 -4.24
CA PRO A 485 11.00 -4.86 -5.26
C PRO A 485 10.47 -3.48 -4.84
N GLY A 486 10.20 -3.25 -3.56
CA GLY A 486 9.75 -1.97 -3.02
C GLY A 486 10.78 -0.84 -3.14
N LYS A 487 12.08 -1.16 -3.00
CA LYS A 487 13.15 -0.17 -3.23
C LYS A 487 13.21 0.23 -4.69
N ILE A 488 13.00 -0.71 -5.61
CA ILE A 488 12.89 -0.43 -7.04
C ILE A 488 11.66 0.43 -7.34
N ALA A 489 10.51 0.15 -6.72
CA ALA A 489 9.32 0.99 -6.83
C ALA A 489 9.59 2.43 -6.37
N TYR A 490 10.34 2.63 -5.27
CA TYR A 490 10.75 3.96 -4.85
C TYR A 490 11.66 4.65 -5.88
N VAL A 491 12.64 3.95 -6.46
CA VAL A 491 13.51 4.56 -7.48
C VAL A 491 12.72 4.93 -8.75
N LYS A 492 11.73 4.11 -9.15
CA LYS A 492 10.78 4.49 -10.21
C LYS A 492 10.01 5.76 -9.85
N ALA A 493 9.60 5.92 -8.59
CA ALA A 493 8.95 7.15 -8.13
C ALA A 493 9.85 8.38 -8.27
N LEU A 494 11.15 8.25 -7.94
CA LEU A 494 12.14 9.32 -8.13
C LEU A 494 12.27 9.69 -9.62
N ASP A 495 12.40 8.69 -10.49
CA ASP A 495 12.47 8.85 -11.93
C ASP A 495 11.24 9.58 -12.50
N MET A 496 10.04 9.22 -12.05
CA MET A 496 8.80 9.89 -12.44
C MET A 496 8.79 11.36 -12.02
N VAL A 497 9.26 11.68 -10.80
CA VAL A 497 9.36 13.07 -10.34
C VAL A 497 10.39 13.85 -11.16
N VAL A 498 11.55 13.27 -11.47
CA VAL A 498 12.58 13.89 -12.31
C VAL A 498 12.03 14.22 -13.70
N ARG A 499 11.40 13.25 -14.37
CA ARG A 499 10.75 13.45 -15.67
C ARG A 499 9.61 14.48 -15.60
N LEU A 500 8.83 14.48 -14.52
CA LEU A 500 7.78 15.48 -14.31
C LEU A 500 8.34 16.90 -14.18
N LEU A 501 9.46 17.08 -13.47
CA LEU A 501 10.11 18.39 -13.34
C LEU A 501 10.68 18.87 -14.68
N GLN A 502 11.26 17.98 -15.49
CA GLN A 502 11.67 18.27 -16.86
C GLN A 502 10.47 18.69 -17.72
N LEU A 503 9.35 17.95 -17.66
CA LEU A 503 8.12 18.24 -18.37
C LEU A 503 7.52 19.60 -18.00
N VAL A 504 7.44 19.91 -16.71
CA VAL A 504 6.88 21.18 -16.22
C VAL A 504 7.82 22.35 -16.55
N SER A 505 9.13 22.13 -16.58
CA SER A 505 10.11 23.11 -17.08
C SER A 505 9.91 23.40 -18.56
N LEU A 506 9.75 22.36 -19.38
CA LEU A 506 9.41 22.52 -20.80
C LEU A 506 8.10 23.30 -21.00
N LYS A 507 7.07 22.97 -20.24
CA LYS A 507 5.77 23.67 -20.29
C LYS A 507 5.90 25.16 -19.96
N CYS A 508 6.73 25.52 -18.99
CA CYS A 508 6.94 26.91 -18.61
C CYS A 508 7.71 27.70 -19.66
N LEU A 509 8.66 27.05 -20.36
CA LEU A 509 9.55 27.71 -21.31
C LEU A 509 9.01 27.74 -22.74
N ASN A 510 8.10 26.83 -23.09
CA ASN A 510 7.49 26.75 -24.42
C ASN A 510 6.92 28.10 -24.93
N PRO A 511 6.19 28.89 -24.12
CA PRO A 511 5.68 30.20 -24.55
C PRO A 511 6.77 31.24 -24.84
N SER A 512 7.93 31.11 -24.18
CA SER A 512 9.03 32.10 -24.27
C SER A 512 9.97 31.87 -25.46
N PHE A 513 10.14 30.63 -25.91
CA PHE A 513 11.05 30.30 -27.02
C PHE A 513 10.32 30.18 -28.39
N GLY A 514 8.99 30.07 -28.39
CA GLY A 514 8.19 29.91 -29.61
C GLY A 514 8.63 28.69 -30.45
N LYS A 515 8.29 28.68 -31.75
CA LYS A 515 8.63 27.60 -32.70
C LYS A 515 10.13 27.51 -33.05
N SER A 516 10.99 28.31 -32.41
CA SER A 516 12.38 28.52 -32.86
C SER A 516 13.39 27.52 -32.31
N VAL A 517 13.06 26.82 -31.21
CA VAL A 517 13.97 25.87 -30.54
C VAL A 517 13.32 24.50 -30.46
N HIS A 518 14.02 23.47 -30.95
CA HIS A 518 13.55 22.11 -30.87
C HIS A 518 13.49 21.64 -29.39
N PRO A 519 12.42 20.98 -28.93
CA PRO A 519 12.25 20.56 -27.53
C PRO A 519 13.40 19.73 -26.97
N ALA A 520 13.96 18.84 -27.80
CA ALA A 520 15.10 18.00 -27.43
C ALA A 520 16.36 18.83 -27.13
N ASP A 521 16.62 19.87 -27.92
CA ASP A 521 17.78 20.75 -27.71
C ASP A 521 17.65 21.55 -26.42
N LEU A 522 16.43 21.96 -26.08
CA LEU A 522 16.14 22.68 -24.84
C LEU A 522 16.41 21.80 -23.62
N LEU A 523 15.95 20.54 -23.64
CA LEU A 523 16.24 19.57 -22.57
C LEU A 523 17.73 19.28 -22.42
N ALA A 524 18.43 19.06 -23.54
CA ALA A 524 19.86 18.82 -23.54
C ALA A 524 20.65 20.01 -22.96
N LYS A 525 20.26 21.24 -23.30
CA LYS A 525 20.87 22.47 -22.77
C LYS A 525 20.58 22.69 -21.28
N LEU A 526 19.36 22.40 -20.82
CA LEU A 526 18.94 22.67 -19.44
C LEU A 526 19.43 21.63 -18.45
N PHE A 527 19.31 20.35 -18.81
CA PHE A 527 19.45 19.22 -17.88
C PHE A 527 20.51 18.19 -18.29
N LYS A 528 21.04 18.25 -19.52
CA LYS A 528 21.99 17.25 -20.05
C LYS A 528 21.48 15.81 -19.96
N THR A 529 20.17 15.64 -20.07
CA THR A 529 19.52 14.35 -19.89
C THR A 529 19.55 13.48 -21.15
N ASN A 530 19.54 12.16 -20.99
CA ASN A 530 19.43 11.22 -22.11
C ASN A 530 17.99 10.75 -22.37
N TYR A 531 16.98 11.21 -21.60
CA TYR A 531 15.59 10.88 -21.90
C TYR A 531 15.18 11.49 -23.24
N SER A 532 14.37 10.75 -24.00
CA SER A 532 13.71 11.33 -25.16
C SER A 532 12.60 12.29 -24.72
N VAL A 533 12.23 13.24 -25.58
CA VAL A 533 11.10 14.15 -25.31
C VAL A 533 9.81 13.35 -25.08
N ARG A 534 9.64 12.22 -25.77
CA ARG A 534 8.48 11.34 -25.62
C ARG A 534 8.42 10.70 -24.24
N ASP A 535 9.54 10.24 -23.69
CA ASP A 535 9.61 9.65 -22.35
C ASP A 535 9.23 10.65 -21.24
N ILE A 536 9.53 11.93 -21.47
CA ILE A 536 9.22 13.03 -20.56
C ILE A 536 7.75 13.42 -20.66
N ILE A 537 7.20 13.50 -21.87
CA ILE A 537 5.79 13.87 -22.08
C ILE A 537 4.85 12.75 -21.63
N SER A 538 5.24 11.49 -21.81
CA SER A 538 4.41 10.35 -21.40
C SER A 538 4.19 10.27 -19.89
N VAL A 539 5.02 10.95 -19.07
CA VAL A 539 4.90 10.85 -17.60
C VAL A 539 3.60 11.47 -17.08
N LYS A 540 3.06 12.49 -17.77
CA LYS A 540 1.83 13.19 -17.37
C LYS A 540 1.26 13.99 -18.53
N ASP A 541 -0.06 13.98 -18.68
CA ASP A 541 -0.78 14.72 -19.72
C ASP A 541 -0.77 16.24 -19.48
N LEU A 542 0.36 16.90 -19.75
CA LEU A 542 0.51 18.36 -19.65
C LEU A 542 0.88 19.01 -20.99
N LEU A 543 1.63 18.30 -21.84
CA LEU A 543 2.06 18.72 -23.16
C LEU A 543 1.70 17.63 -24.18
N ASP A 544 1.62 18.01 -25.45
CA ASP A 544 1.53 17.10 -26.59
C ASP A 544 2.56 17.48 -27.65
N ILE A 545 2.93 16.53 -28.50
CA ILE A 545 3.78 16.77 -29.67
C ILE A 545 2.92 16.56 -30.93
N ASP A 546 2.90 17.55 -31.81
CA ASP A 546 2.24 17.40 -33.12
C ASP A 546 3.10 16.63 -34.14
N VAL A 547 2.54 16.41 -35.33
CA VAL A 547 3.20 15.71 -36.44
C VAL A 547 4.48 16.43 -36.93
N ASN A 548 4.66 17.70 -36.57
CA ASN A 548 5.82 18.52 -36.92
C ASN A 548 6.81 18.69 -35.75
N ASP A 549 6.73 17.82 -34.74
CA ASP A 549 7.53 17.86 -33.50
C ASP A 549 7.40 19.18 -32.70
N GLN A 550 6.29 19.91 -32.85
CA GLN A 550 6.01 21.13 -32.07
C GLN A 550 5.24 20.79 -30.78
N LEU A 551 5.64 21.45 -29.68
CA LEU A 551 5.00 21.29 -28.37
C LEU A 551 3.72 22.12 -28.28
N HIS A 552 2.62 21.45 -27.99
CA HIS A 552 1.34 22.08 -27.66
C HIS A 552 1.02 21.88 -26.19
N ILE A 553 0.55 22.94 -25.52
CA ILE A 553 0.07 22.82 -24.14
C ILE A 553 -1.30 22.16 -24.19
N ARG A 554 -1.47 21.00 -23.55
CA ARG A 554 -2.79 20.40 -23.38
C ARG A 554 -3.56 21.21 -22.35
N TYR A 555 -4.50 22.02 -22.81
CA TYR A 555 -5.53 22.59 -21.95
C TYR A 555 -6.62 21.52 -21.77
N ARG A 556 -6.76 20.96 -20.57
CA ARG A 556 -7.99 20.20 -20.27
C ARG A 556 -9.18 21.15 -20.36
N SER A 557 -10.30 20.62 -20.87
CA SER A 557 -11.64 21.19 -20.82
C SER A 557 -11.90 21.84 -19.46
N SER A 558 -12.28 23.13 -19.50
CA SER A 558 -12.62 24.05 -18.40
C SER A 558 -12.03 23.67 -17.04
N ALA A 559 -10.99 24.40 -16.61
CA ALA A 559 -10.66 24.51 -15.18
C ALA A 559 -11.96 24.62 -14.38
N SER A 560 -12.09 23.84 -13.30
CA SER A 560 -13.27 23.91 -12.45
C SER A 560 -13.49 25.37 -12.04
N GLU A 561 -14.73 25.79 -11.85
CA GLU A 561 -15.04 27.17 -11.44
C GLU A 561 -14.23 27.58 -10.20
N ALA A 562 -13.98 26.63 -9.30
CA ALA A 562 -13.10 26.78 -8.14
C ALA A 562 -11.63 27.08 -8.49
N ASP A 563 -11.07 26.42 -9.51
CA ASP A 563 -9.69 26.67 -9.97
C ASP A 563 -9.55 28.02 -10.69
N LEU A 564 -10.59 28.43 -11.44
CA LEU A 564 -10.65 29.75 -12.07
C LEU A 564 -10.78 30.85 -11.02
N LEU A 565 -11.65 30.65 -10.02
CA LEU A 565 -11.80 31.56 -8.89
C LEU A 565 -10.52 31.66 -8.06
N ALA A 566 -9.88 30.53 -7.74
CA ALA A 566 -8.61 30.53 -7.00
C ALA A 566 -7.51 31.29 -7.75
N LYS A 567 -7.43 31.13 -9.08
CA LYS A 567 -6.53 31.92 -9.92
C LYS A 567 -6.87 33.42 -9.91
N GLN A 568 -8.14 33.79 -9.99
CA GLN A 568 -8.56 35.19 -9.91
C GLN A 568 -8.23 35.82 -8.55
N PHE A 569 -8.46 35.10 -7.45
CA PHE A 569 -8.08 35.57 -6.11
C PHE A 569 -6.57 35.73 -5.96
N HIS A 570 -5.79 34.78 -6.46
CA HIS A 570 -4.33 34.88 -6.43
C HIS A 570 -3.80 36.04 -7.29
N LEU A 571 -4.43 36.30 -8.44
CA LEU A 571 -4.11 37.44 -9.29
C LEU A 571 -4.47 38.77 -8.61
N LEU A 572 -5.58 38.83 -7.87
CA LEU A 572 -5.94 40.00 -7.06
C LEU A 572 -4.98 40.23 -5.89
N GLU A 573 -4.52 39.17 -5.21
CA GLU A 573 -3.51 39.26 -4.15
C GLU A 573 -2.18 39.77 -4.68
N THR A 574 -1.69 39.20 -5.78
CA THR A 574 -0.44 39.64 -6.41
C THR A 574 -0.54 41.08 -6.91
N THR A 575 -1.69 41.49 -7.48
CA THR A 575 -1.92 42.88 -7.90
C THR A 575 -1.98 43.83 -6.71
N ARG A 576 -2.58 43.43 -5.57
CA ARG A 576 -2.56 44.20 -4.33
C ARG A 576 -1.15 44.34 -3.74
N SER A 577 -0.36 43.26 -3.76
CA SER A 577 1.03 43.30 -3.31
C SER A 577 1.84 44.27 -4.16
N LEU A 578 1.74 44.17 -5.50
CA LEU A 578 2.39 45.08 -6.43
C LEU A 578 1.98 46.54 -6.21
N ARG A 579 0.69 46.80 -6.00
CA ARG A 579 0.19 48.16 -5.69
C ARG A 579 0.79 48.70 -4.39
N ASN A 580 0.86 47.87 -3.35
CA ASN A 580 1.45 48.26 -2.07
C ASN A 580 2.95 48.52 -2.19
N ASP A 581 3.66 47.73 -3.00
CA ASP A 581 5.10 47.90 -3.20
C ASP A 581 5.41 49.14 -4.06
N VAL A 582 4.56 49.44 -5.06
CA VAL A 582 4.63 50.69 -5.83
C VAL A 582 4.31 51.91 -4.94
N GLN A 583 3.33 51.81 -4.03
CA GLN A 583 3.04 52.89 -3.07
C GLN A 583 4.13 53.11 -2.02
N LYS A 584 5.01 52.14 -1.78
CA LYS A 584 6.19 52.31 -0.92
C LYS A 584 7.38 52.91 -1.67
N LEU A 585 7.34 52.89 -3.01
CA LEU A 585 8.38 53.45 -3.89
C LEU A 585 8.11 54.91 -4.26
N ILE A 586 6.88 55.39 -4.07
CA ILE A 586 6.46 56.79 -4.15
C ILE A 586 6.50 57.38 -2.75
#